data_AF-A0A1H3HKC8-F1
#
_entry.id   AF-A0A1H3HKC8-F1
#
_cell.length_a   1.000
_cell.length_b   1.000
_cell.length_c   1.000
_cell.angle_alpha   90.00
_cell.angle_beta   90.00
_cell.angle_gamma   90.00
#
_symmetry.space_group_name_H-M   'P 1'
#
loop_
_entity.id
_entity.type
_entity.pdbx_description
1 polymer ?
#
loop_
_entity_poly.entity_id
_entity_poly.type
_entity_poly.pdbx_seq_one_letter_code
_entity_poly.pdbx_strand_id
1 'polypeptide(L)'
;MSVPSSPDRRRTELSTGMSLLASAAADLGVGAQPEVRVLRDGRLWLAELGRAVTAADVYQAARGLVAAQLEAIADVSGRPVEDHALAWLVTLQANEVMVGLDDLDLEGDAA
;
A
#
# COMPACT_ATOMS: atom_id res chain seq x y z
N MET A 1 4.97 -11.07 19.91
CA MET A 1 6.38 -10.70 20.12
C MET A 1 6.94 -10.21 18.80
N SER A 2 7.35 -8.94 18.71
CA SER A 2 7.98 -8.39 17.51
C SER A 2 9.44 -8.81 17.47
N VAL A 3 9.81 -9.63 16.49
CA VAL A 3 11.21 -9.95 16.22
C VAL A 3 11.91 -8.63 15.86
N PRO A 4 13.05 -8.28 16.48
CA PRO A 4 13.75 -7.06 16.13
C PRO A 4 14.15 -7.13 14.66
N SER A 5 13.59 -6.24 13.86
CA SER A 5 14.00 -6.07 12.45
C SER A 5 15.46 -5.67 12.42
N SER A 6 16.27 -6.38 11.63
CA SER A 6 17.66 -5.99 11.40
C SER A 6 17.69 -4.55 10.85
N PRO A 7 18.75 -3.77 11.12
CA PRO A 7 18.87 -2.40 10.61
C PRO A 7 18.74 -2.34 9.08
N ASP A 8 19.23 -3.36 8.38
CA ASP A 8 19.10 -3.48 6.91
C ASP A 8 17.67 -3.71 6.45
N ARG A 9 16.88 -4.46 7.24
CA ARG A 9 15.46 -4.67 6.98
C ARG A 9 14.67 -3.38 7.17
N ARG A 10 14.92 -2.62 8.24
CA ARG A 10 14.25 -1.33 8.46
C ARG A 10 14.55 -0.32 7.36
N ARG A 11 15.83 -0.22 6.95
CA ARG A 11 16.21 0.61 5.82
C ARG A 11 15.51 0.15 4.54
N THR A 12 15.40 -1.17 4.35
CA THR A 12 14.69 -1.72 3.21
C THR A 12 13.22 -1.34 3.20
N GLU A 13 12.53 -1.52 4.30
CA GLU A 13 11.12 -1.15 4.46
C GLU A 13 10.89 0.35 4.22
N LEU A 14 11.76 1.22 4.76
CA LEU A 14 11.67 2.67 4.59
C LEU A 14 11.82 3.08 3.12
N SER A 15 12.89 2.65 2.45
CA SER A 15 13.12 3.02 1.06
C SER A 15 12.03 2.45 0.13
N THR A 16 11.55 1.24 0.40
CA THR A 16 10.39 0.68 -0.32
C THR A 16 9.12 1.49 -0.06
N GLY A 17 8.91 1.98 1.16
CA GLY A 17 7.79 2.87 1.50
C GLY A 17 7.83 4.20 0.74
N MET A 18 9.02 4.79 0.60
CA MET A 18 9.21 5.99 -0.23
C MET A 18 8.85 5.72 -1.70
N SER A 19 9.24 4.55 -2.22
CA SER A 19 8.88 4.10 -3.56
C SER A 19 7.39 4.01 -3.77
N LEU A 20 6.69 3.35 -2.84
CA LEU A 20 5.24 3.20 -2.88
C LEU A 20 4.54 4.57 -2.83
N LEU A 21 5.02 5.49 -1.98
CA LEU A 21 4.46 6.83 -1.90
C LEU A 21 4.69 7.63 -3.19
N ALA A 22 5.87 7.54 -3.80
CA ALA A 22 6.18 8.20 -5.06
C ALA A 22 5.29 7.66 -6.21
N SER A 23 5.07 6.35 -6.28
CA SER A 23 4.12 5.76 -7.22
C SER A 23 2.70 6.29 -7.02
N ALA A 24 2.19 6.25 -5.77
CA ALA A 24 0.85 6.74 -5.46
C ALA A 24 0.69 8.24 -5.76
N ALA A 25 1.72 9.04 -5.52
CA ALA A 25 1.73 10.45 -5.89
C ALA A 25 1.68 10.64 -7.42
N ALA A 26 2.43 9.84 -8.17
CA ALA A 26 2.42 9.88 -9.63
C ALA A 26 1.05 9.49 -10.22
N ASP A 27 0.36 8.52 -9.62
CA ASP A 27 -1.02 8.15 -10.01
C ASP A 27 -2.01 9.32 -9.79
N LEU A 28 -1.70 10.21 -8.84
CA LEU A 28 -2.43 11.46 -8.60
C LEU A 28 -1.90 12.65 -9.42
N GLY A 29 -1.00 12.41 -10.38
CA GLY A 29 -0.42 13.43 -11.26
C GLY A 29 0.73 14.24 -10.64
N VAL A 30 1.28 13.80 -9.51
CA VAL A 30 2.38 14.47 -8.81
C VAL A 30 3.70 13.71 -9.02
N GLY A 31 4.62 14.32 -9.76
CA GLY A 31 5.94 13.75 -10.02
C GLY A 31 5.94 12.78 -11.21
N ALA A 32 6.95 11.92 -11.27
CA ALA A 32 7.10 10.92 -12.33
C ALA A 32 6.89 9.51 -11.75
N GLN A 33 6.24 8.64 -12.51
CA GLN A 33 5.99 7.26 -12.10
C GLN A 33 7.33 6.50 -12.03
N PRO A 34 7.70 5.95 -10.86
CA PRO A 34 8.94 5.20 -10.73
C PRO A 34 8.82 3.87 -11.49
N GLU A 35 9.90 3.45 -12.12
CA GLU A 35 9.92 2.19 -12.86
C GLU A 35 10.00 1.00 -11.90
N VAL A 36 8.99 0.11 -11.98
CA VAL A 36 8.89 -1.13 -11.21
C VAL A 36 8.86 -2.31 -12.17
N ARG A 37 9.69 -3.33 -11.92
CA ARG A 37 9.73 -4.56 -12.75
C ARG A 37 9.62 -5.81 -11.88
N VAL A 38 8.90 -6.81 -12.37
CA VAL A 38 8.89 -8.15 -11.75
C VAL A 38 10.08 -8.94 -12.30
N LEU A 39 10.93 -9.45 -11.40
CA LEU A 39 12.05 -10.32 -11.75
C LEU A 39 11.56 -11.77 -11.91
N ARG A 40 12.35 -12.59 -12.61
CA ARG A 40 12.01 -14.01 -12.86
C ARG A 40 11.83 -14.84 -11.59
N ASP A 41 12.44 -14.42 -10.49
CA ASP A 41 12.35 -15.07 -9.18
C ASP A 41 11.17 -14.54 -8.32
N GLY A 42 10.31 -13.71 -8.90
CA GLY A 42 9.14 -13.13 -8.22
C GLY A 42 9.43 -11.91 -7.35
N ARG A 43 10.69 -11.46 -7.25
CA ARG A 43 11.03 -10.20 -6.57
C ARG A 43 10.66 -8.99 -7.42
N LEU A 44 10.47 -7.85 -6.76
CA LEU A 44 10.23 -6.56 -7.41
C LEU A 44 11.53 -5.77 -7.49
N TRP A 45 11.91 -5.33 -8.68
CA TRP A 45 12.99 -4.37 -8.89
C TRP A 45 12.41 -2.96 -8.87
N LEU A 46 12.93 -2.12 -7.98
CA LEU A 46 12.56 -0.71 -7.85
C LEU A 46 13.71 0.12 -8.41
N ALA A 47 13.51 0.72 -9.59
CA ALA A 47 14.60 1.34 -10.36
C ALA A 47 15.26 2.51 -9.61
N GLU A 48 14.44 3.35 -8.98
CA GLU A 48 14.89 4.46 -8.13
C GLU A 48 15.73 4.01 -6.91
N LEU A 49 15.53 2.79 -6.42
CA LEU A 49 16.32 2.24 -5.32
C LEU A 49 17.50 1.39 -5.80
N GLY A 50 17.58 1.10 -7.11
CA GLY A 50 18.62 0.28 -7.71
C GLY A 50 18.73 -1.13 -7.10
N ARG A 51 17.62 -1.72 -6.63
CA ARG A 51 17.64 -3.00 -5.92
C ARG A 51 16.35 -3.82 -6.06
N ALA A 52 16.49 -5.12 -5.80
CA ALA A 52 15.38 -6.06 -5.71
C ALA A 52 14.85 -6.17 -4.27
N VAL A 53 13.53 -6.21 -4.12
CA VAL A 53 12.81 -6.36 -2.83
C VAL A 53 11.83 -7.52 -2.90
N THR A 54 11.56 -8.16 -1.77
CA THR A 54 10.60 -9.26 -1.68
C THR A 54 9.17 -8.77 -1.48
N ALA A 55 8.18 -9.62 -1.72
CA ALA A 55 6.79 -9.32 -1.38
C ALA A 55 6.60 -9.01 0.12
N ALA A 56 7.39 -9.67 0.99
CA ALA A 56 7.35 -9.40 2.43
C ALA A 56 7.87 -7.99 2.76
N ASP A 57 8.93 -7.53 2.09
CA ASP A 57 9.45 -6.17 2.26
C ASP A 57 8.42 -5.14 1.82
N VAL A 58 7.75 -5.37 0.69
CA VAL A 58 6.69 -4.49 0.16
C VAL A 58 5.49 -4.47 1.10
N TYR A 59 5.04 -5.62 1.59
CA TYR A 59 3.93 -5.70 2.53
C TYR A 59 4.21 -4.94 3.83
N GLN A 60 5.40 -5.13 4.43
CA GLN A 60 5.76 -4.43 5.66
C GLN A 60 5.93 -2.92 5.43
N ALA A 61 6.55 -2.53 4.31
CA ALA A 61 6.67 -1.13 3.94
C ALA A 61 5.31 -0.45 3.75
N ALA A 62 4.40 -1.08 3.01
CA ALA A 62 3.04 -0.59 2.78
C ALA A 62 2.27 -0.46 4.10
N ARG A 63 2.32 -1.49 4.95
CA ARG A 63 1.69 -1.47 6.28
C ARG A 63 2.23 -0.32 7.14
N GLY A 64 3.54 -0.13 7.17
CA GLY A 64 4.18 0.96 7.90
C GLY A 64 3.78 2.33 7.36
N LEU A 65 3.71 2.48 6.04
CA LEU A 65 3.28 3.71 5.38
C LEU A 65 1.81 4.05 5.73
N VAL A 66 0.90 3.08 5.62
CA VAL A 66 -0.52 3.28 5.98
C VAL A 66 -0.69 3.63 7.45
N ALA A 67 0.04 2.96 8.36
CA ALA A 67 0.01 3.29 9.78
C ALA A 67 0.47 4.74 10.03
N ALA A 68 1.57 5.18 9.40
CA ALA A 68 2.05 6.54 9.53
C ALA A 68 1.05 7.59 8.97
N GLN A 69 0.34 7.27 7.88
CA GLN A 69 -0.70 8.15 7.34
C GLN A 69 -1.91 8.23 8.30
N LEU A 70 -2.34 7.12 8.88
CA LEU A 70 -3.42 7.12 9.87
C LEU A 70 -3.06 7.93 11.11
N GLU A 71 -1.82 7.81 11.60
CA GLU A 71 -1.30 8.64 12.71
C GLU A 71 -1.30 10.13 12.33
N ALA A 72 -0.83 10.48 11.13
CA ALA A 72 -0.81 11.87 10.67
C ALA A 72 -2.22 12.47 10.53
N ILE A 73 -3.18 11.70 10.03
CA ILE A 73 -4.59 12.13 9.92
C ILE A 73 -5.19 12.33 11.31
N ALA A 74 -4.92 11.42 12.25
CA ALA A 74 -5.38 11.54 13.64
C ALA A 74 -4.85 12.82 14.28
N ASP A 75 -3.55 13.11 14.11
CA ASP A 75 -2.91 14.32 14.62
C ASP A 75 -3.53 15.60 14.03
N VAL A 76 -3.68 15.68 12.70
CA VAL A 76 -4.25 16.85 12.02
C VAL A 76 -5.74 17.06 12.34
N SER A 77 -6.50 15.98 12.49
CA SER A 77 -7.94 16.05 12.75
C SER A 77 -8.30 16.21 14.23
N GLY A 78 -7.36 15.98 15.14
CA GLY A 78 -7.61 15.93 16.58
C GLY A 78 -8.53 14.78 17.03
N ARG A 79 -8.76 13.78 16.17
CA ARG A 79 -9.60 12.61 16.48
C ARG A 79 -8.74 11.37 16.73
N PRO A 80 -9.24 10.39 17.50
CA PRO A 80 -8.55 9.12 17.70
C PRO A 80 -8.27 8.40 16.38
N VAL A 81 -7.16 7.67 16.32
CA VAL A 81 -6.78 6.90 15.12
C VAL A 81 -7.79 5.81 14.79
N GLU A 82 -8.44 5.26 15.82
CA GLU A 82 -9.47 4.23 15.72
C GLU A 82 -10.67 4.70 14.91
N ASP A 83 -11.08 5.95 15.08
CA ASP A 83 -12.20 6.53 14.35
C ASP A 83 -11.94 6.54 12.84
N HIS A 84 -10.72 6.90 12.43
CA HIS A 84 -10.31 6.94 11.03
C HIS A 84 -10.11 5.55 10.46
N ALA A 85 -9.46 4.66 11.21
CA ALA A 85 -9.23 3.28 10.80
C ALA A 85 -10.56 2.53 10.58
N LEU A 86 -11.53 2.68 11.51
CA LEU A 86 -12.85 2.07 11.37
C LEU A 86 -13.63 2.65 10.19
N ALA A 87 -13.62 3.97 10.00
CA ALA A 87 -14.29 4.61 8.87
C ALA A 87 -13.74 4.07 7.53
N TRP A 88 -12.42 3.99 7.38
CA TRP A 88 -11.79 3.43 6.18
C TRP A 88 -12.12 1.96 5.96
N LEU A 89 -12.10 1.13 7.01
CA LEU A 89 -12.46 -0.28 6.90
C LEU A 89 -13.89 -0.48 6.43
N VAL A 90 -14.85 0.28 6.98
CA VAL A 90 -16.25 0.23 6.55
C VAL A 90 -16.40 0.64 5.08
N THR A 91 -15.71 1.71 4.65
CA THR A 91 -15.71 2.14 3.26
C THR A 91 -15.12 1.08 2.33
N LEU A 92 -13.99 0.47 2.70
CA LEU A 92 -13.37 -0.58 1.88
C LEU A 92 -14.26 -1.82 1.75
N GLN A 93 -14.91 -2.24 2.85
CA GLN A 93 -15.86 -3.34 2.83
C GLN A 93 -17.09 -3.03 1.96
N ALA A 94 -17.61 -1.81 2.04
CA ALA A 94 -18.72 -1.39 1.17
C ALA A 94 -18.30 -1.40 -0.31
N ASN A 95 -17.11 -0.92 -0.62
CA ASN A 95 -16.58 -0.93 -1.99
C ASN A 95 -16.37 -2.36 -2.52
N GLU A 96 -15.86 -3.27 -1.69
CA GLU A 96 -15.70 -4.69 -2.06
C GLU A 96 -17.05 -5.33 -2.41
N VAL A 97 -18.11 -5.05 -1.63
CA VAL A 97 -19.46 -5.53 -1.95
C VAL A 97 -19.95 -4.95 -3.28
N MET A 98 -19.76 -3.66 -3.54
CA MET A 98 -20.19 -3.04 -4.79
C MET A 98 -19.50 -3.64 -6.02
N VAL A 99 -18.17 -3.86 -5.95
CA VAL A 99 -17.42 -4.51 -7.03
C VAL A 99 -17.94 -5.94 -7.26
N GLY A 100 -18.22 -6.69 -6.19
CA GLY A 100 -18.78 -8.03 -6.30
C GLY A 100 -20.19 -8.08 -6.89
N LEU A 101 -20.97 -6.99 -6.82
CA LEU A 101 -22.27 -6.89 -7.49
C LEU A 101 -22.12 -6.60 -8.99
N ASP A 102 -21.17 -5.75 -9.37
CA ASP A 102 -20.85 -5.47 -10.78
C ASP A 102 -20.41 -6.75 -11.52
N ASP A 103 -19.68 -7.63 -10.84
CA ASP A 103 -19.27 -8.93 -11.39
C ASP A 103 -20.47 -9.89 -11.60
N LEU A 104 -21.49 -9.85 -10.73
CA LEU A 104 -22.69 -10.69 -10.84
C LEU A 104 -23.65 -10.24 -11.95
N ASP A 105 -23.75 -8.92 -12.21
CA ASP A 105 -24.55 -8.38 -13.31
C ASP A 105 -23.94 -8.73 -14.69
N LEU A 106 -22.62 -8.90 -14.78
CA LEU A 106 -21.92 -9.32 -16.01
C LEU A 106 -22.05 -10.83 -16.30
N GLU A 107 -22.23 -11.67 -15.28
CA GLU A 107 -22.48 -13.10 -15.45
C GLU A 107 -23.97 -13.40 -15.78
N GLY A 108 -24.89 -12.49 -15.44
CA GLY A 108 -26.33 -12.65 -15.64
C GLY A 108 -26.85 -12.36 -17.06
N ASP A 109 -26.10 -11.64 -17.90
CA ASP A 109 -26.50 -11.27 -19.28
C ASP A 109 -25.97 -12.23 -20.36
N ALA A 110 -25.40 -13.37 -19.93
CA ALA A 110 -24.84 -14.41 -20.80
C ALA A 110 -25.71 -15.69 -20.90
N ALA A 111 -27.03 -15.56 -20.85
CA ALA A 111 -27.99 -16.68 -20.91
C ALA A 111 -29.04 -16.56 -22.04
#